data_AF-A0A4Z2JEF4-F1
#
_entry.id   AF-A0A4Z2JEF4-F1
#
_cell.length_a   1.000
_cell.length_b   1.000
_cell.length_c   1.000
_cell.angle_alpha   90.00
_cell.angle_beta   90.00
_cell.angle_gamma   90.00
#
_symmetry.space_group_name_H-M   'P 1'
#
loop_
_entity.id
_entity.type
_entity.pdbx_description
1 polymer ?
#
loop_
_entity_poly.entity_id
_entity_poly.type
_entity_poly.pdbx_seq_one_letter_code
_entity_poly.pdbx_strand_id
1 'polypeptide(L)'
;MEAESCRRRLLRLLLLFGFLALDSSAIETVNVVDFCGQTIRGDGMIVNSHQESKKYYFVTMATDCHLTMQASSPKDNVQFHFRFFLVYSLLRVAPLSPAPLFPESPRGSAPLNPRLEPTSGESSGDPCHAGSYVQFYDGRDRNSPPLGPPLCGKSMPRPVLSTGNYLTLRLVTRGTQPRVDFVGDFTSFRLGKKDTDILHTSYRCFDDIHTLI
;
A
#
# COMPACT_ATOMS: atom_id res chain seq x y z
N MET A 1 -19.50 41.43 47.16
CA MET A 1 -19.25 40.01 47.49
C MET A 1 -19.59 39.04 46.34
N GLU A 2 -20.35 39.44 45.31
CA GLU A 2 -20.73 38.54 44.19
C GLU A 2 -19.67 38.39 43.08
N ALA A 3 -18.88 39.43 42.80
CA ALA A 3 -17.88 39.42 41.72
C ALA A 3 -16.75 38.38 41.94
N GLU A 4 -16.42 38.09 43.20
CA GLU A 4 -15.36 37.13 43.56
C GLU A 4 -15.84 35.66 43.47
N SER A 5 -17.14 35.43 43.67
CA SER A 5 -17.81 34.15 43.43
C SER A 5 -17.87 33.84 41.93
N CYS A 6 -18.15 34.85 41.10
CA CYS A 6 -18.12 34.74 39.64
C CYS A 6 -16.69 34.42 39.12
N ARG A 7 -15.68 35.14 39.62
CA ARG A 7 -14.26 34.90 39.25
C ARG A 7 -13.79 33.49 39.63
N ARG A 8 -14.15 32.99 40.82
CA ARG A 8 -13.82 31.61 41.24
C ARG A 8 -14.56 30.55 40.43
N ARG A 9 -15.82 30.78 40.07
CA ARG A 9 -16.58 29.86 39.20
C ARG A 9 -15.99 29.82 37.80
N LEU A 10 -15.62 30.97 37.25
CA LEU A 10 -14.95 31.06 35.94
C LEU A 10 -13.58 30.40 35.96
N LEU A 11 -12.76 30.60 37.00
CA LEU A 11 -11.48 29.89 37.16
C LEU A 11 -11.67 28.38 37.33
N ARG A 12 -12.68 27.94 38.09
CA ARG A 12 -13.01 26.51 38.21
C ARG A 12 -13.50 25.92 36.89
N LEU A 13 -14.29 26.67 36.12
CA LEU A 13 -14.73 26.26 34.80
C LEU A 13 -13.55 26.19 33.83
N LEU A 14 -12.65 27.19 33.82
CA LEU A 14 -11.44 27.21 33.02
C LEU A 14 -10.46 26.09 33.40
N LEU A 15 -10.36 25.74 34.69
CA LEU A 15 -9.61 24.58 35.16
C LEU A 15 -10.27 23.26 34.71
N LEU A 16 -11.60 23.15 34.79
CA LEU A 16 -12.36 21.99 34.28
C LEU A 16 -12.25 21.84 32.75
N PHE A 17 -12.27 22.95 32.01
CA PHE A 17 -12.03 22.98 30.55
C PHE A 17 -10.56 22.72 30.20
N GLY A 18 -9.62 23.06 31.09
CA GLY A 18 -8.20 22.73 30.94
C GLY A 18 -7.86 21.25 31.12
N PHE A 19 -8.80 20.44 31.64
CA PHE A 19 -8.69 18.97 31.70
C PHE A 19 -9.30 18.25 30.50
N LEU A 20 -9.86 18.97 29.52
CA LEU A 20 -10.02 18.42 28.16
C LEU A 20 -8.65 18.54 27.49
N ALA A 21 -7.71 17.69 27.90
CA ALA A 21 -6.51 17.46 27.12
C ALA A 21 -6.96 17.10 25.70
N LEU A 22 -6.60 17.93 24.71
CA LEU A 22 -6.66 17.50 23.33
C LEU A 22 -5.73 16.30 23.22
N ASP A 23 -6.28 15.09 23.24
CA ASP A 23 -5.60 13.92 22.71
C ASP A 23 -5.46 14.15 21.20
N SER A 24 -4.44 14.93 20.83
CA SER A 24 -3.91 14.95 19.48
C SER A 24 -3.19 13.62 19.31
N SER A 25 -3.90 12.60 18.86
CA SER A 25 -3.27 11.36 18.39
C SER A 25 -2.30 11.73 17.27
N ALA A 26 -1.00 11.67 17.56
CA ALA A 26 0.01 11.85 16.53
C ALA A 26 -0.18 10.75 15.48
N ILE A 27 -0.14 11.13 14.19
CA ILE A 27 -0.21 10.16 13.10
C ILE A 27 1.02 9.26 13.19
N GLU A 28 0.81 7.98 13.50
CA GLU A 28 1.89 7.01 13.61
C GLU A 28 2.50 6.75 12.24
N THR A 29 3.83 6.79 12.17
CA THR A 29 4.59 6.61 10.92
C THR A 29 5.56 5.45 11.08
N VAL A 30 5.60 4.57 10.08
CA VAL A 30 6.47 3.40 10.04
C VAL A 30 7.19 3.30 8.70
N ASN A 31 8.37 2.69 8.70
CA ASN A 31 9.17 2.51 7.49
C ASN A 31 9.26 1.01 7.16
N VAL A 32 8.97 0.63 5.92
CA VAL A 32 8.95 -0.79 5.49
C VAL A 32 10.28 -1.48 5.75
N VAL A 33 11.40 -0.82 5.45
CA VAL A 33 12.74 -1.42 5.63
C VAL A 33 13.15 -1.59 7.10
N ASP A 34 12.66 -0.72 7.99
CA ASP A 34 13.00 -0.77 9.42
C ASP A 34 12.14 -1.81 10.16
N PHE A 35 10.87 -1.96 9.74
CA PHE A 35 9.90 -2.89 10.31
C PHE A 35 9.83 -4.22 9.53
N CYS A 36 10.97 -4.66 9.01
CA CYS A 36 11.00 -5.81 8.12
C CYS A 36 10.54 -7.10 8.81
N GLY A 37 9.62 -7.82 8.17
CA GLY A 37 9.01 -9.05 8.67
C GLY A 37 8.02 -8.85 9.82
N GLN A 38 7.71 -7.60 10.17
CA GLN A 38 6.82 -7.29 11.28
C GLN A 38 5.35 -7.18 10.84
N THR A 39 4.46 -7.34 11.81
CA THR A 39 3.04 -6.99 11.66
C THR A 39 2.74 -5.74 12.46
N ILE A 40 2.19 -4.73 11.81
CA ILE A 40 1.67 -3.52 12.44
C ILE A 40 0.15 -3.57 12.48
N ARG A 41 -0.45 -2.96 13.51
CA ARG A 41 -1.90 -2.88 13.65
C ARG A 41 -2.28 -1.44 13.91
N GLY A 42 -3.25 -0.93 13.14
CA GLY A 42 -3.68 0.45 13.28
C GLY A 42 -4.79 0.85 12.33
N ASP A 43 -5.13 2.14 12.36
CA ASP A 43 -6.08 2.79 11.47
C ASP A 43 -5.64 4.25 11.29
N GLY A 44 -5.21 4.62 10.09
CA GLY A 44 -4.71 5.97 9.80
C GLY A 44 -3.20 6.13 10.06
N MET A 45 -2.40 5.11 9.73
CA MET A 45 -0.94 5.17 9.84
C MET A 45 -0.29 5.59 8.51
N ILE A 46 0.88 6.21 8.57
CA ILE A 46 1.72 6.50 7.40
C ILE A 46 2.80 5.42 7.25
N VAL A 47 2.89 4.83 6.06
CA VAL A 47 3.88 3.82 5.73
C VAL A 47 4.82 4.39 4.66
N ASN A 48 6.07 4.56 5.02
CA ASN A 48 7.15 4.99 4.15
C ASN A 48 7.96 3.80 3.65
N SER A 49 8.66 3.94 2.53
CA SER A 49 9.62 2.92 2.11
C SER A 49 10.81 2.83 3.07
N HIS A 50 11.33 3.97 3.52
CA HIS A 50 12.47 4.13 4.42
C HIS A 50 12.41 5.45 5.22
N GLN A 51 13.25 5.60 6.25
CA GLN A 51 13.25 6.75 7.17
C GLN A 51 13.32 8.12 6.46
N GLU A 52 14.13 8.22 5.40
CA GLU A 52 14.35 9.48 4.66
C GLU A 52 13.46 9.61 3.41
N SER A 53 12.32 8.91 3.37
CA SER A 53 11.34 9.03 2.25
C SER A 53 10.91 10.49 2.06
N LYS A 54 10.64 10.88 0.81
CA LYS A 54 10.47 12.27 0.32
C LYS A 54 11.72 13.15 0.33
N LYS A 55 12.84 12.72 0.93
CA LYS A 55 14.09 13.49 0.96
C LYS A 55 15.19 12.81 0.16
N TYR A 56 15.32 11.50 0.30
CA TYR A 56 16.29 10.68 -0.44
C TYR A 56 15.64 9.41 -0.98
N TYR A 57 16.38 8.72 -1.84
CA TYR A 57 16.01 7.39 -2.31
C TYR A 57 16.61 6.33 -1.41
N PHE A 58 15.84 5.28 -1.15
CA PHE A 58 16.39 4.02 -0.68
C PHE A 58 17.11 3.33 -1.85
N VAL A 59 18.40 3.09 -1.67
CA VAL A 59 19.31 2.60 -2.72
C VAL A 59 19.93 1.23 -2.43
N THR A 60 19.49 0.54 -1.36
CA THR A 60 20.08 -0.76 -1.00
C THR A 60 19.70 -1.84 -2.00
N MET A 61 20.72 -2.60 -2.42
CA MET A 61 20.62 -3.70 -3.38
C MET A 61 20.07 -4.96 -2.73
N ALA A 62 19.47 -5.85 -3.53
CA ALA A 62 19.06 -7.19 -3.09
C ALA A 62 18.21 -7.22 -1.81
N THR A 63 17.40 -6.19 -1.59
CA THR A 63 16.45 -6.12 -0.48
C THR A 63 15.26 -7.00 -0.83
N ASP A 64 14.82 -7.83 0.11
CA ASP A 64 13.57 -8.58 0.04
C ASP A 64 12.88 -8.48 1.39
N CYS A 65 12.08 -7.44 1.54
CA CYS A 65 11.44 -7.09 2.80
C CYS A 65 9.91 -7.13 2.67
N HIS A 66 9.22 -7.51 3.74
CA HIS A 66 7.76 -7.41 3.80
C HIS A 66 7.30 -6.80 5.12
N LEU A 67 6.17 -6.11 5.07
CA LEU A 67 5.49 -5.51 6.20
C LEU A 67 4.01 -5.92 6.13
N THR A 68 3.49 -6.51 7.20
CA THR A 68 2.09 -6.94 7.27
C THR A 68 1.28 -5.90 8.02
N MET A 69 0.22 -5.40 7.40
CA MET A 69 -0.74 -4.48 8.01
C MET A 69 -1.95 -5.27 8.49
N GLN A 70 -2.32 -5.10 9.75
CA GLN A 70 -3.49 -5.70 10.38
C GLN A 70 -4.51 -4.63 10.72
N ALA A 71 -5.75 -4.77 10.22
CA ALA A 71 -6.81 -3.81 10.51
C ALA A 71 -7.13 -3.73 12.02
N SER A 72 -7.54 -2.55 12.47
CA SER A 72 -7.79 -2.27 13.89
C SER A 72 -8.84 -3.16 14.54
N SER A 73 -9.86 -3.58 13.80
CA SER A 73 -10.88 -4.52 14.26
C SER A 73 -10.88 -5.81 13.42
N PRO A 74 -11.11 -7.00 14.01
CA PRO A 74 -11.09 -8.28 13.27
C PRO A 74 -12.07 -8.39 12.10
N LYS A 75 -13.12 -7.57 12.08
CA LYS A 75 -14.15 -7.54 11.02
C LYS A 75 -13.87 -6.52 9.93
N ASP A 76 -12.80 -5.74 10.09
CA ASP A 76 -12.45 -4.69 9.16
C ASP A 76 -11.40 -5.22 8.18
N ASN A 77 -11.41 -4.61 7.00
CA ASN A 77 -10.46 -4.82 5.94
C ASN A 77 -9.39 -3.72 5.99
N VAL A 78 -8.34 -3.89 5.20
CA VAL A 78 -7.22 -2.98 5.12
C VAL A 78 -7.19 -2.32 3.75
N GLN A 79 -7.08 -1.00 3.74
CA GLN A 79 -6.80 -0.21 2.53
C GLN A 79 -5.40 0.38 2.63
N PHE A 80 -4.65 0.27 1.53
CA PHE A 80 -3.42 1.00 1.32
C PHE A 80 -3.59 2.01 0.18
N HIS A 81 -3.25 3.27 0.43
CA HIS A 81 -3.34 4.33 -0.57
C HIS A 81 -2.00 5.05 -0.72
N PHE A 82 -1.41 5.04 -1.91
CA PHE A 82 -0.16 5.75 -2.16
C PHE A 82 -0.38 7.27 -2.19
N ARG A 83 0.38 8.01 -1.38
CA ARG A 83 0.53 9.47 -1.47
C ARG A 83 1.67 9.87 -2.41
N PHE A 84 2.71 9.04 -2.49
CA PHE A 84 3.85 9.20 -3.38
C PHE A 84 4.38 7.83 -3.78
N PHE A 85 4.82 7.68 -5.03
CA PHE A 85 5.31 6.40 -5.54
C PHE A 85 6.42 6.57 -6.59
N LEU A 86 7.59 6.02 -6.28
CA LEU A 86 8.72 5.93 -7.17
C LEU A 86 9.50 4.66 -6.83
N VAL A 87 9.47 3.67 -7.72
CA VAL A 87 10.15 2.38 -7.53
C VAL A 87 10.72 1.92 -8.85
N TYR A 88 12.03 2.05 -9.05
CA TYR A 88 12.67 1.57 -10.27
C TYR A 88 14.15 1.25 -10.01
N SER A 89 14.83 0.70 -11.02
CA SER A 89 16.28 0.51 -11.00
C SER A 89 16.88 1.18 -12.23
N LEU A 90 17.98 1.93 -12.07
CA LEU A 90 18.64 2.61 -13.20
C LEU A 90 19.27 1.62 -14.18
N LEU A 91 19.74 0.49 -13.67
CA LEU A 91 20.33 -0.59 -14.46
C LEU A 91 19.62 -1.89 -14.09
N ARG A 92 18.85 -2.43 -15.03
CA ARG A 92 18.03 -3.63 -14.83
C ARG A 92 18.86 -4.90 -15.00
N VAL A 93 18.47 -5.98 -14.33
CA VAL A 93 19.07 -7.30 -14.57
C VAL A 93 18.53 -7.82 -15.90
N ALA A 94 19.40 -8.27 -16.81
CA ALA A 94 18.95 -8.95 -18.02
C ALA A 94 18.15 -10.19 -17.62
N PRO A 95 16.95 -10.44 -18.21
CA PRO A 95 16.27 -11.71 -18.02
C PRO A 95 17.22 -12.84 -18.43
N LEU A 96 17.42 -13.83 -17.56
CA LEU A 96 18.15 -15.05 -17.89
C LEU A 96 17.31 -15.84 -18.90
N SER A 97 17.37 -15.48 -20.18
CA SER A 97 16.91 -16.36 -21.24
C SER A 97 17.85 -17.56 -21.29
N PRO A 98 17.35 -18.82 -21.32
CA PRO A 98 18.18 -19.96 -21.66
C PRO A 98 18.85 -19.71 -23.01
N ALA A 99 20.17 -19.90 -23.08
CA ALA A 99 20.89 -19.81 -24.35
C ALA A 99 20.23 -20.79 -25.35
N PRO A 100 19.88 -20.37 -26.57
CA PRO A 100 19.45 -21.31 -27.59
C PRO A 100 20.63 -22.23 -27.91
N LEU A 101 20.46 -23.53 -27.69
CA LEU A 101 21.35 -24.55 -28.23
C LEU A 101 21.12 -24.58 -29.75
N PHE A 102 21.88 -23.79 -30.51
CA PHE A 102 21.95 -23.95 -31.97
C PHE A 102 22.95 -25.07 -32.28
N PRO A 103 22.55 -26.13 -33.02
CA PRO A 103 23.51 -27.04 -33.63
C PRO A 103 24.17 -26.32 -34.83
N GLU A 104 25.50 -26.37 -34.89
CA GLU A 104 26.25 -25.96 -36.08
C GLU A 104 25.84 -26.77 -37.31
N SER A 105 25.60 -26.11 -38.44
CA SER A 105 25.72 -26.74 -39.76
C SER A 105 26.18 -25.72 -40.81
N PRO A 106 27.06 -26.08 -41.78
CA PRO A 106 27.77 -25.11 -42.60
C PRO A 106 27.29 -25.02 -44.06
N ARG A 107 27.53 -23.83 -44.64
CA ARG A 107 27.55 -23.44 -46.08
C ARG A 107 26.22 -23.16 -46.80
N GLY A 108 26.18 -21.98 -47.42
CA GLY A 108 25.27 -21.62 -48.52
C GLY A 108 25.22 -20.11 -48.77
N SER A 109 25.64 -19.67 -49.96
CA SER A 109 25.99 -18.29 -50.32
C SER A 109 24.84 -17.46 -50.93
N ALA A 110 24.70 -16.19 -50.50
CA ALA A 110 24.35 -14.95 -51.27
C ALA A 110 22.96 -14.80 -52.01
N PRO A 111 22.50 -13.59 -52.43
CA PRO A 111 22.63 -12.21 -51.89
C PRO A 111 21.32 -11.31 -51.98
N LEU A 112 21.45 -10.02 -51.59
CA LEU A 112 20.71 -8.78 -51.99
C LEU A 112 19.57 -8.16 -51.11
N ASN A 113 19.99 -7.16 -50.30
CA ASN A 113 19.49 -5.77 -50.20
C ASN A 113 18.16 -5.39 -49.49
N PRO A 114 17.99 -4.12 -49.05
CA PRO A 114 17.84 -3.79 -47.63
C PRO A 114 16.45 -3.27 -47.30
N ARG A 115 15.92 -3.65 -46.12
CA ARG A 115 14.74 -3.01 -45.56
C ARG A 115 14.98 -2.79 -44.07
N LEU A 116 15.31 -1.54 -43.73
CA LEU A 116 15.18 -1.01 -42.37
C LEU A 116 13.69 -1.00 -42.03
N GLU A 117 13.18 -2.15 -41.62
CA GLU A 117 12.03 -2.20 -40.73
C GLU A 117 12.60 -1.90 -39.33
N PRO A 118 12.19 -0.82 -38.64
CA PRO A 118 12.40 -0.76 -37.20
C PRO A 118 11.47 -1.81 -36.63
N THR A 119 11.96 -3.05 -36.54
CA THR A 119 11.29 -4.07 -35.72
C THR A 119 11.34 -3.53 -34.30
N SER A 120 10.24 -2.86 -33.93
CA SER A 120 9.76 -2.67 -32.57
C SER A 120 9.43 -4.03 -31.96
N GLY A 121 10.41 -4.93 -31.97
CA GLY A 121 10.50 -6.08 -31.09
C GLY A 121 11.05 -5.59 -29.77
N GLU A 122 10.39 -4.60 -29.19
CA GLU A 122 10.53 -4.28 -27.79
C GLU A 122 10.13 -5.55 -27.06
N SER A 123 11.13 -6.28 -26.57
CA SER A 123 10.91 -7.41 -25.67
C SER A 123 10.14 -6.85 -24.49
N SER A 124 8.81 -6.98 -24.57
CA SER A 124 7.84 -6.55 -23.58
C SER A 124 7.88 -7.50 -22.38
N GLY A 125 9.07 -7.69 -21.81
CA GLY A 125 9.20 -8.21 -20.46
C GLY A 125 8.59 -7.18 -19.52
N ASP A 126 7.70 -7.63 -18.62
CA ASP A 126 7.12 -6.72 -17.62
C ASP A 126 8.28 -5.95 -16.92
N PRO A 127 8.28 -4.60 -17.00
CA PRO A 127 9.39 -3.76 -16.57
C PRO A 127 9.76 -3.96 -15.10
N CYS A 128 8.84 -4.50 -14.29
CA CYS A 128 9.07 -4.77 -12.88
C CYS A 128 9.87 -6.07 -12.64
N HIS A 129 9.83 -7.05 -13.55
CA HIS A 129 10.57 -8.32 -13.37
C HIS A 129 12.08 -8.14 -13.31
N ALA A 130 12.62 -7.26 -14.18
CA ALA A 130 14.04 -6.98 -14.34
C ALA A 130 14.56 -5.90 -13.36
N GLY A 131 13.67 -5.26 -12.59
CA GLY A 131 13.98 -4.14 -11.71
C GLY A 131 13.41 -4.30 -10.30
N SER A 132 13.46 -3.20 -9.54
CA SER A 132 12.83 -3.11 -8.22
C SER A 132 11.32 -2.99 -8.33
N TYR A 133 10.58 -3.54 -7.37
CA TYR A 133 9.12 -3.51 -7.36
C TYR A 133 8.55 -3.61 -5.94
N VAL A 134 7.27 -3.26 -5.83
CA VAL A 134 6.42 -3.52 -4.66
C VAL A 134 5.32 -4.49 -5.06
N GLN A 135 5.03 -5.49 -4.23
CA GLN A 135 3.91 -6.43 -4.43
C GLN A 135 3.04 -6.45 -3.18
N PHE A 136 1.72 -6.45 -3.36
CA PHE A 136 0.77 -6.67 -2.27
C PHE A 136 0.24 -8.10 -2.28
N TYR A 137 -0.08 -8.61 -1.09
CA TYR A 137 -0.68 -9.92 -0.89
C TYR A 137 -1.87 -9.82 0.06
N ASP A 138 -2.96 -10.50 -0.28
CA ASP A 138 -4.23 -10.48 0.45
C ASP A 138 -4.20 -11.45 1.63
N GLY A 139 -3.45 -11.10 2.67
CA GLY A 139 -3.31 -11.94 3.86
C GLY A 139 -2.11 -11.58 4.73
N ARG A 140 -1.71 -12.53 5.58
CA ARG A 140 -0.74 -12.31 6.68
C ARG A 140 0.72 -12.31 6.21
N ASP A 141 0.98 -12.88 5.04
CA ASP A 141 2.35 -13.07 4.54
C ASP A 141 2.41 -13.15 3.01
N ARG A 142 3.62 -13.41 2.50
CA ARG A 142 3.96 -13.52 1.07
C ARG A 142 3.46 -14.80 0.39
N ASN A 143 2.95 -15.77 1.16
CA ASN A 143 2.33 -16.99 0.64
C ASN A 143 0.82 -16.79 0.39
N SER A 144 0.26 -15.69 0.90
CA SER A 144 -1.11 -15.28 0.62
C SER A 144 -1.27 -14.89 -0.87
N PRO A 145 -2.50 -14.88 -1.43
CA PRO A 145 -2.70 -14.57 -2.85
C PRO A 145 -2.19 -13.15 -3.22
N PRO A 146 -1.44 -12.97 -4.31
CA PRO A 146 -0.98 -11.65 -4.74
C PRO A 146 -2.16 -10.79 -5.24
N LEU A 147 -2.17 -9.51 -4.87
CA LEU A 147 -3.12 -8.51 -5.33
C LEU A 147 -2.54 -7.75 -6.52
N GLY A 148 -2.98 -8.12 -7.73
CA GLY A 148 -2.53 -7.50 -8.97
C GLY A 148 -1.06 -7.77 -9.32
N PRO A 149 -0.57 -7.20 -10.43
CA PRO A 149 0.83 -7.34 -10.84
C PRO A 149 1.78 -6.54 -9.92
N PRO A 150 3.09 -6.86 -9.93
CA PRO A 150 4.10 -6.04 -9.27
C PRO A 150 4.03 -4.58 -9.71
N LEU A 151 4.21 -3.67 -8.77
CA LEU A 151 4.17 -2.23 -8.98
C LEU A 151 5.59 -1.68 -9.08
N CYS A 152 5.88 -0.95 -10.16
CA CYS A 152 7.11 -0.21 -10.35
C CYS A 152 6.87 1.04 -11.24
N GLY A 153 7.89 1.86 -11.41
CA GLY A 153 7.84 3.12 -12.15
C GLY A 153 7.58 4.33 -11.24
N LYS A 154 6.94 5.35 -11.81
CA LYS A 154 6.70 6.65 -11.17
C LYS A 154 5.21 7.05 -11.15
N SER A 155 4.37 6.28 -11.84
CA SER A 155 2.93 6.50 -11.89
C SER A 155 2.29 6.09 -10.57
N MET A 156 1.45 6.95 -10.01
CA MET A 156 0.74 6.66 -8.76
C MET A 156 -0.19 5.45 -8.92
N PRO A 157 0.00 4.36 -8.14
CA PRO A 157 -0.88 3.20 -8.20
C PRO A 157 -2.27 3.51 -7.64
N ARG A 158 -3.25 2.70 -8.04
CA ARG A 158 -4.60 2.74 -7.46
C ARG A 158 -4.57 2.27 -5.99
N PRO A 159 -5.57 2.67 -5.17
CA PRO A 159 -5.73 2.10 -3.83
C PRO A 159 -5.77 0.58 -3.88
N VAL A 160 -5.10 -0.07 -2.93
CA VAL A 160 -5.08 -1.53 -2.77
C VAL A 160 -5.98 -1.88 -1.59
N LEU A 161 -6.92 -2.79 -1.81
CA LEU A 161 -7.89 -3.23 -0.82
C LEU A 161 -7.68 -4.71 -0.53
N SER A 162 -7.58 -5.09 0.74
CA SER A 162 -7.67 -6.49 1.14
C SER A 162 -9.12 -6.97 1.17
N THR A 163 -9.31 -8.27 1.08
CA THR A 163 -10.62 -8.91 1.31
C THR A 163 -10.85 -9.25 2.78
N GLY A 164 -9.79 -9.29 3.60
CA GLY A 164 -9.87 -9.58 5.03
C GLY A 164 -9.00 -8.66 5.91
N ASN A 165 -8.78 -9.09 7.15
CA ASN A 165 -8.15 -8.27 8.20
C ASN A 165 -6.65 -7.98 8.01
N TYR A 166 -6.01 -8.55 6.98
CA TYR A 166 -4.58 -8.43 6.76
C TYR A 166 -4.27 -8.05 5.31
N LEU A 167 -3.25 -7.21 5.15
CA LEU A 167 -2.66 -6.87 3.86
C LEU A 167 -1.14 -6.86 4.00
N THR A 168 -0.43 -7.63 3.19
CA THR A 168 1.04 -7.68 3.23
C THR A 168 1.64 -6.92 2.07
N LEU A 169 2.50 -5.94 2.35
CA LEU A 169 3.31 -5.22 1.38
C LEU A 169 4.71 -5.83 1.34
N ARG A 170 5.21 -6.18 0.16
CA ARG A 170 6.58 -6.65 -0.05
C ARG A 170 7.35 -5.69 -0.96
N LEU A 171 8.50 -5.22 -0.49
CA LEU A 171 9.47 -4.45 -1.26
C LEU A 171 10.63 -5.34 -1.69
N VAL A 172 10.91 -5.39 -3.00
CA VAL A 172 12.06 -6.08 -3.54
C VAL A 172 12.91 -5.13 -4.37
N THR A 173 14.22 -5.07 -4.10
CA THR A 173 15.17 -4.31 -4.93
C THR A 173 16.06 -5.24 -5.75
N ARG A 174 16.07 -5.02 -7.07
CA ARG A 174 16.89 -5.78 -8.04
C ARG A 174 17.62 -4.83 -8.98
N GLY A 175 18.55 -5.37 -9.77
CA GLY A 175 19.38 -4.57 -10.68
C GLY A 175 20.51 -3.87 -9.93
N THR A 176 21.11 -2.88 -10.57
CA THR A 176 22.07 -1.98 -9.93
C THR A 176 21.49 -0.57 -9.83
N GLN A 177 21.73 0.08 -8.69
CA GLN A 177 21.19 1.41 -8.34
C GLN A 177 19.64 1.48 -8.35
N PRO A 178 18.96 0.81 -7.40
CA PRO A 178 17.54 0.95 -7.17
C PRO A 178 17.28 2.36 -6.64
N ARG A 179 16.12 2.88 -7.01
CA ARG A 179 15.58 4.16 -6.57
C ARG A 179 14.19 3.84 -6.05
N VAL A 180 14.07 3.81 -4.74
CA VAL A 180 12.82 3.51 -4.05
C VAL A 180 12.48 4.66 -3.12
N ASP A 181 11.33 5.27 -3.35
CA ASP A 181 10.72 6.27 -2.47
C ASP A 181 9.21 6.19 -2.64
N PHE A 182 8.53 5.79 -1.59
CA PHE A 182 7.08 5.81 -1.54
C PHE A 182 6.61 6.17 -0.15
N VAL A 183 5.42 6.76 -0.12
CA VAL A 183 4.68 7.06 1.09
C VAL A 183 3.23 6.68 0.83
N GLY A 184 2.60 5.99 1.76
CA GLY A 184 1.20 5.63 1.66
C GLY A 184 0.48 5.65 3.00
N ASP A 185 -0.85 5.71 2.92
CA ASP A 185 -1.76 5.59 4.03
C ASP A 185 -2.16 4.14 4.23
N PHE A 186 -2.11 3.68 5.47
CA PHE A 186 -2.70 2.42 5.91
C PHE A 186 -3.94 2.72 6.77
N THR A 187 -5.12 2.33 6.29
CA THR A 187 -6.40 2.52 7.00
C THR A 187 -7.17 1.22 7.16
N SER A 188 -7.91 1.12 8.27
CA SER A 188 -8.89 0.08 8.53
C SER A 188 -10.24 0.54 7.96
N PHE A 189 -10.98 -0.33 7.29
CA PHE A 189 -12.31 0.02 6.83
C PHE A 189 -13.28 -1.15 6.95
N ARG A 190 -14.53 -0.83 7.25
CA ARG A 190 -15.61 -1.82 7.24
C ARG A 190 -16.42 -1.65 5.97
N LEU A 191 -16.53 -2.73 5.20
CA LEU A 191 -17.53 -2.79 4.14
C LEU A 191 -18.91 -2.72 4.82
N GLY A 192 -19.67 -1.65 4.54
CA GLY A 192 -21.06 -1.58 4.94
C GLY A 192 -21.79 -2.82 4.41
N LYS A 193 -22.52 -3.53 5.27
CA LYS A 193 -23.49 -4.51 4.78
C LYS A 193 -24.42 -3.74 3.83
N LYS A 194 -24.72 -4.30 2.64
CA LYS A 194 -25.84 -3.78 1.86
C LYS A 194 -27.04 -3.73 2.79
N ASP A 195 -27.64 -2.56 2.95
CA ASP A 195 -28.76 -2.29 3.85
C ASP A 195 -30.03 -3.01 3.41
N THR A 196 -30.04 -4.33 3.55
CA THR A 196 -31.29 -5.12 3.60
C THR A 196 -31.88 -5.12 5.01
N ASP A 197 -31.14 -4.65 6.03
CA ASP A 197 -31.62 -4.55 7.41
C ASP A 197 -32.29 -3.20 7.75
N ILE A 198 -32.01 -2.13 7.00
CA ILE A 198 -32.70 -0.84 7.21
C ILE A 198 -34.15 -0.91 6.70
N LEU A 199 -34.39 -1.58 5.56
CA LEU A 199 -35.77 -1.82 5.11
C LEU A 199 -36.51 -2.74 6.09
N HIS A 200 -35.87 -3.80 6.58
CA HIS A 200 -36.54 -4.78 7.44
C HIS A 200 -36.85 -4.25 8.86
N THR A 201 -36.01 -3.36 9.39
CA THR A 201 -36.26 -2.68 10.66
C THR A 201 -37.36 -1.61 10.51
N SER A 202 -37.41 -0.91 9.37
CA SER A 202 -38.46 0.08 9.10
C SER A 202 -39.85 -0.53 8.93
N TYR A 203 -39.97 -1.72 8.34
CA TYR A 203 -41.27 -2.40 8.23
C TYR A 203 -41.77 -2.97 9.56
N ARG A 204 -40.87 -3.50 10.41
CA ARG A 204 -41.27 -3.98 11.75
C ARG A 204 -41.77 -2.86 12.67
N CYS A 205 -41.15 -1.67 12.61
CA CYS A 205 -41.66 -0.52 13.35
C CYS A 205 -43.02 -0.02 12.84
N PHE A 206 -43.38 -0.26 11.57
CA PHE A 206 -44.67 0.16 11.02
C PHE A 206 -45.80 -0.79 11.45
N ASP A 207 -45.54 -2.10 11.52
CA ASP A 207 -46.52 -3.10 11.94
C ASP A 207 -46.83 -3.04 13.47
N ASP A 208 -45.86 -2.60 14.29
CA ASP A 208 -46.07 -2.40 15.73
C ASP A 208 -46.96 -1.18 16.05
N ILE A 209 -47.03 -0.17 15.16
CA ILE A 209 -47.88 1.02 15.33
C ILE A 209 -49.34 0.71 14.97
N HIS A 210 -49.59 -0.21 14.04
CA HIS A 210 -50.94 -0.54 13.58
C HIS A 210 -51.69 -1.51 14.51
N THR A 211 -51.03 -2.03 15.55
CA THR A 211 -51.62 -2.90 16.59
C THR A 211 -51.95 -2.12 17.88
N LEU A 212 -51.68 -0.80 17.90
CA LEU A 212 -51.88 0.10 19.04
C LEU A 212 -52.90 1.23 18.76
N ILE A 213 -53.68 1.11 17.67
CA ILE A 213 -54.88 1.91 17.35
C ILE A 213 -56.04 0.95 17.14
#